data_AF-A0A7I7QNX2-F1
#
_entry.id   AF-A0A7I7QNX2-F1
#
_cell.length_a   1.000
_cell.length_b   1.000
_cell.length_c   1.000
_cell.angle_alpha   90.00
_cell.angle_beta   90.00
_cell.angle_gamma   90.00
#
_symmetry.space_group_name_H-M   'P 1'
#
loop_
_entity.id
_entity.type
_entity.pdbx_description
1 polymer ?
#
loop_
_entity_poly.entity_id
_entity_poly.type
_entity_poly.pdbx_seq_one_letter_code
_entity_poly.pdbx_strand_id
1 'polypeptide(L)'
;MMISMRMFPEVVDPATSSEAEKALFRRLAILDSPEWAYAIHSLNLAEHSWKRVGEIDFLLVGPKGIFVLEVKGGQVTTERGTWKYTNRYGRSTVKKASPFAQASSAMFALQNRLEELIDPGLVDHTTFGYAVVFPDQHFESRSVEWADEMVLDKTQLDRPDGVLRSLNRLASYWRAKPGKRDRVLSVENIELYRDAMRPDYDVVPTLQRLALAAEQELAELTTRQYAALDAHDRNDRILYEGGAGTGKTMLAAEVCRRRARAGDRVLFTCHSPVVADLVSRQPGLEQVTAVPIGAVDEAAPTFDVLVVDEAQDVMNVDQLLMLDSRLRGGFQDGRWYLFLDSNNQRGLIGAYETDGIEYVRAARPAVFELSDNCRNTATIVAEVTALTGADVGVSTAGIGPKVELIPTSGRRTAGKEAGKILDRLADGGVTADQIMLLSPLPLAESCFSTMPAKWSQRIEGLDARSWFDRPQTRLGFATVANFKGLESPFVILGDVGLPEDSNQPQPELYVGMTRARVGLYVVTNGPNEPKSTEERP
;
A
#
# COMPACT_ATOMS: atom_id res chain seq x y z
N MET A 1 3.55 -11.07 39.12
CA MET A 1 3.74 -10.22 37.92
C MET A 1 2.59 -10.57 36.99
N MET A 2 1.64 -9.64 36.75
CA MET A 2 0.56 -9.92 35.80
C MET A 2 1.18 -9.99 34.40
N ILE A 3 0.98 -11.10 33.70
CA ILE A 3 1.45 -11.30 32.33
C ILE A 3 0.31 -10.85 31.43
N SER A 4 0.57 -9.91 30.53
CA SER A 4 -0.40 -9.54 29.50
C SER A 4 -0.50 -10.65 28.46
N MET A 5 -1.71 -10.90 27.96
CA MET A 5 -1.91 -11.80 26.83
C MET A 5 -1.12 -11.29 25.61
N ARG A 6 -0.38 -12.16 24.94
CA ARG A 6 0.32 -11.82 23.69
C ARG A 6 -0.60 -11.98 22.49
N MET A 7 -0.65 -10.98 21.61
CA MET A 7 -1.45 -11.03 20.39
C MET A 7 -0.60 -11.45 19.20
N PHE A 8 -1.15 -12.30 18.33
CA PHE A 8 -0.53 -12.75 17.08
C PHE A 8 -1.51 -12.57 15.91
N PRO A 9 -1.26 -11.64 14.96
CA PRO A 9 -0.21 -10.62 14.98
C PRO A 9 -0.37 -9.61 16.14
N GLU A 10 0.69 -8.87 16.47
CA GLU A 10 0.68 -7.87 17.56
C GLU A 10 -0.27 -6.68 17.27
N VAL A 11 -0.54 -6.44 15.98
CA VAL A 11 -1.42 -5.38 15.49
C VAL A 11 -2.51 -6.00 14.63
N VAL A 12 -3.75 -5.52 14.76
CA VAL A 12 -4.87 -5.96 13.90
C VAL A 12 -4.52 -5.72 12.45
N ASP A 13 -4.76 -6.70 11.57
CA ASP A 13 -4.63 -6.53 10.13
C ASP A 13 -5.56 -5.39 9.66
N PRO A 14 -5.05 -4.32 9.02
CA PRO A 14 -5.86 -3.24 8.45
C PRO A 14 -6.93 -3.71 7.45
N ALA A 15 -6.71 -4.85 6.77
CA ALA A 15 -7.65 -5.47 5.85
C ALA A 15 -8.86 -6.12 6.56
N THR A 16 -8.83 -6.25 7.89
CA THR A 16 -9.98 -6.71 8.69
C THR A 16 -11.14 -5.74 8.51
N SER A 17 -12.15 -6.14 7.72
CA SER A 17 -13.33 -5.30 7.44
C SER A 17 -14.34 -5.25 8.60
N SER A 18 -14.17 -6.12 9.60
CA SER A 18 -15.07 -6.30 10.74
C SER A 18 -14.67 -5.42 11.93
N GLU A 19 -15.44 -4.34 12.16
CA GLU A 19 -15.24 -3.48 13.35
C GLU A 19 -15.47 -4.22 14.67
N ALA A 20 -16.33 -5.23 14.66
CA ALA A 20 -16.61 -6.12 15.78
C ALA A 20 -15.35 -6.91 16.20
N GLU A 21 -14.62 -7.46 15.23
CA GLU A 21 -13.35 -8.15 15.49
C GLU A 21 -12.27 -7.18 15.97
N LYS A 22 -12.13 -6.01 15.34
CA LYS A 22 -11.20 -4.95 15.81
C LYS A 22 -11.48 -4.57 17.26
N ALA A 23 -12.75 -4.45 17.65
CA ALA A 23 -13.14 -4.11 19.00
C ALA A 23 -12.77 -5.22 19.99
N LEU A 24 -13.01 -6.49 19.65
CA LEU A 24 -12.63 -7.62 20.49
C LEU A 24 -11.11 -7.74 20.60
N PHE A 25 -10.37 -7.59 19.50
CA PHE A 25 -8.90 -7.61 19.50
C PHE A 25 -8.34 -6.60 20.50
N ARG A 26 -8.79 -5.33 20.44
CA ARG A 26 -8.33 -4.28 21.36
C ARG A 26 -8.59 -4.64 22.83
N ARG A 27 -9.72 -5.30 23.12
CA ARG A 27 -10.06 -5.74 24.47
C ARG A 27 -9.20 -6.93 24.93
N LEU A 28 -8.84 -7.84 24.02
CA LEU A 28 -7.94 -8.97 24.31
C LEU A 28 -6.48 -8.51 24.48
N ALA A 29 -6.03 -7.55 23.68
CA ALA A 29 -4.65 -7.04 23.70
C ALA A 29 -4.25 -6.36 25.01
N ILE A 30 -5.23 -5.81 25.74
CA ILE A 30 -5.01 -5.16 27.04
C ILE A 30 -5.36 -6.07 28.23
N LEU A 31 -5.66 -7.35 27.97
CA LEU A 31 -6.11 -8.28 28.99
C LEU A 31 -4.91 -8.87 29.74
N ASP A 32 -4.80 -8.51 31.02
CA ASP A 32 -3.82 -9.06 31.95
C ASP A 32 -4.39 -10.30 32.64
N SER A 33 -3.83 -11.48 32.36
CA SER A 33 -4.28 -12.71 33.00
C SER A 33 -3.24 -13.83 32.94
N PRO A 34 -2.97 -14.55 34.05
CA PRO A 34 -2.14 -15.75 34.02
C PRO A 34 -2.85 -16.95 33.36
N GLU A 35 -4.16 -16.84 33.11
CA GLU A 35 -4.99 -17.91 32.54
C GLU A 35 -4.92 -17.98 31.02
N TRP A 36 -4.36 -16.95 30.38
CA TRP A 36 -4.35 -16.79 28.92
C TRP A 36 -2.97 -16.30 28.47
N ALA A 37 -2.26 -17.14 27.71
CA ALA A 37 -0.91 -16.86 27.26
C ALA A 37 -0.91 -16.03 25.96
N TYR A 38 -1.70 -16.44 24.97
CA TYR A 38 -1.79 -15.72 23.70
C TYR A 38 -3.15 -15.84 23.00
N ALA A 39 -3.38 -14.91 22.08
CA ALA A 39 -4.49 -14.92 21.13
C ALA A 39 -3.97 -14.80 19.70
N ILE A 40 -4.38 -15.72 18.83
CA ILE A 40 -4.10 -15.68 17.39
C ILE A 40 -5.35 -15.15 16.68
N HIS A 41 -5.22 -14.06 15.92
CA HIS A 41 -6.29 -13.47 15.12
C HIS A 41 -6.16 -13.90 13.65
N SER A 42 -7.29 -14.21 13.00
CA SER A 42 -7.38 -14.59 11.57
C SER A 42 -6.49 -15.78 11.19
N LEU A 43 -6.71 -16.94 11.82
CA LEU A 43 -6.00 -18.17 11.50
C LEU A 43 -6.71 -18.92 10.35
N ASN A 44 -6.04 -19.01 9.21
CA ASN A 44 -6.53 -19.75 8.04
C ASN A 44 -6.20 -21.25 8.15
N LEU A 45 -7.22 -22.10 8.15
CA LEU A 45 -7.08 -23.55 8.10
C LEU A 45 -7.06 -24.02 6.63
N ALA A 46 -5.94 -24.61 6.21
CA ALA A 46 -5.82 -25.21 4.88
C ALA A 46 -6.59 -26.54 4.82
N GLU A 47 -7.49 -26.70 3.85
CA GLU A 47 -8.05 -28.00 3.49
C GLU A 47 -7.78 -28.34 2.02
N HIS A 48 -7.40 -29.60 1.75
CA HIS A 48 -7.19 -30.13 0.41
C HIS A 48 -8.51 -30.51 -0.29
N SER A 49 -8.49 -30.26 -1.60
CA SER A 49 -9.44 -30.63 -2.67
C SER A 49 -10.92 -30.36 -2.37
N TRP A 50 -11.49 -29.44 -3.16
CA TRP A 50 -12.92 -29.12 -3.37
C TRP A 50 -13.73 -28.29 -2.36
N LYS A 51 -13.16 -27.69 -1.29
CA LYS A 51 -13.88 -26.65 -0.51
C LYS A 51 -13.01 -25.45 -0.08
N ARG A 52 -13.68 -24.32 0.18
CA ARG A 52 -13.11 -23.02 0.59
C ARG A 52 -12.34 -23.14 1.91
N VAL A 53 -11.23 -22.40 2.02
CA VAL A 53 -10.45 -22.15 3.26
C VAL A 53 -11.40 -21.77 4.41
N GLY A 54 -11.28 -22.44 5.56
CA GLY A 54 -11.98 -22.07 6.79
C GLY A 54 -11.11 -21.13 7.62
N GLU A 55 -11.66 -20.03 8.09
CA GLU A 55 -10.96 -19.04 8.91
C GLU A 55 -11.45 -19.12 10.35
N ILE A 56 -10.53 -19.00 11.31
CA ILE A 56 -10.82 -18.79 12.73
C ILE A 56 -10.57 -17.31 13.06
N ASP A 57 -11.61 -16.61 13.51
CA ASP A 57 -11.50 -15.19 13.87
C ASP A 57 -10.51 -14.99 15.03
N PHE A 58 -10.70 -15.69 16.15
CA PHE A 58 -9.72 -15.71 17.25
C PHE A 58 -9.49 -17.12 17.82
N LEU A 59 -8.24 -17.42 18.12
CA LEU A 59 -7.83 -18.63 18.82
C LEU A 59 -7.08 -18.26 20.09
N LEU A 60 -7.65 -18.57 21.24
CA LEU A 60 -7.07 -18.28 22.54
C LEU A 60 -6.38 -19.52 23.11
N VAL A 61 -5.18 -19.35 23.65
CA VAL A 61 -4.42 -20.43 24.28
C VAL A 61 -3.94 -20.03 25.65
N GLY A 62 -4.07 -20.95 26.60
CA GLY A 62 -3.55 -20.79 27.96
C GLY A 62 -3.44 -22.11 28.68
N PRO A 63 -3.06 -22.10 29.98
CA PRO A 63 -2.90 -23.32 30.77
C PRO A 63 -4.14 -24.21 30.80
N LYS A 64 -5.33 -23.63 30.60
CA LYS A 64 -6.61 -24.34 30.63
C LYS A 64 -6.97 -25.05 29.33
N GLY A 65 -6.33 -24.75 28.21
CA GLY A 65 -6.63 -25.33 26.90
C GLY A 65 -6.59 -24.33 25.75
N ILE A 66 -7.19 -24.72 24.63
CA ILE A 66 -7.24 -23.99 23.37
C ILE A 66 -8.70 -23.70 23.02
N PHE A 67 -9.04 -22.45 22.69
CA PHE A 67 -10.41 -22.00 22.54
C PHE A 67 -10.62 -21.17 21.27
N VAL A 68 -11.53 -21.61 20.41
CA VAL A 68 -11.94 -20.90 19.18
C VAL A 68 -13.05 -19.90 19.49
N LEU A 69 -12.91 -18.66 19.06
CA LEU A 69 -13.96 -17.66 19.10
C LEU A 69 -14.34 -17.23 17.70
N GLU A 70 -15.64 -17.36 17.38
CA GLU A 70 -16.24 -16.84 16.15
C GLU A 70 -16.95 -15.52 16.47
N VAL A 71 -16.61 -14.44 15.79
CA VAL A 71 -17.15 -13.10 16.02
C VAL A 71 -18.22 -12.78 14.98
N LYS A 72 -19.41 -12.36 15.44
CA LYS A 72 -20.50 -11.90 14.59
C LYS A 72 -20.92 -10.49 14.98
N GLY A 73 -20.42 -9.53 14.21
CA GLY A 73 -20.80 -8.13 14.29
C GLY A 73 -22.14 -7.80 13.62
N GLY A 74 -22.71 -6.66 14.00
CA GLY A 74 -24.01 -6.20 13.53
C GLY A 74 -25.19 -7.01 14.08
N GLN A 75 -26.35 -6.88 13.44
CA GLN A 75 -27.57 -7.55 13.87
C GLN A 75 -27.60 -8.98 13.31
N VAL A 76 -27.69 -9.96 14.21
CA VAL A 76 -27.82 -11.38 13.88
C VAL A 76 -29.21 -11.85 14.25
N THR A 77 -29.93 -12.36 13.26
CA THR A 77 -31.28 -12.92 13.41
C THR A 77 -31.31 -14.34 12.88
N THR A 78 -32.19 -15.17 13.45
CA THR A 78 -32.42 -16.53 12.96
C THR A 78 -33.90 -16.76 12.74
N GLU A 79 -34.26 -17.23 11.55
CA GLU A 79 -35.64 -17.54 11.16
C GLU A 79 -35.68 -18.93 10.54
N ARG A 80 -36.43 -19.86 11.14
CA ARG A 80 -36.60 -21.24 10.66
C ARG A 80 -35.27 -21.96 10.36
N GLY A 81 -34.26 -21.76 11.21
CA GLY A 81 -32.92 -22.36 11.08
C GLY A 81 -32.01 -21.67 10.06
N THR A 82 -32.44 -20.55 9.49
CA THR A 82 -31.64 -19.73 8.56
C THR A 82 -31.13 -18.48 9.26
N TRP A 83 -29.82 -18.24 9.18
CA TRP A 83 -29.16 -17.13 9.87
C TRP A 83 -29.00 -15.94 8.94
N LYS A 84 -29.44 -14.76 9.40
CA LYS A 84 -29.33 -13.49 8.68
C LYS A 84 -28.46 -12.53 9.48
N TYR A 85 -27.42 -12.02 8.84
CA TYR A 85 -26.45 -11.07 9.40
C TYR A 85 -26.59 -9.73 8.69
N THR A 86 -26.90 -8.67 9.42
CA THR A 86 -27.09 -7.32 8.88
C THR A 86 -26.01 -6.40 9.45
N ASN A 87 -25.18 -5.83 8.58
CA ASN A 87 -24.11 -4.93 9.00
C ASN A 87 -24.61 -3.51 9.30
N ARG A 88 -23.72 -2.63 9.79
CA ARG A 88 -24.04 -1.22 10.12
C ARG A 88 -24.51 -0.37 8.93
N TYR A 89 -24.29 -0.84 7.70
CA TYR A 89 -24.71 -0.17 6.46
C TYR A 89 -26.02 -0.74 5.91
N GLY A 90 -26.72 -1.58 6.67
CA GLY A 90 -28.00 -2.20 6.27
C GLY A 90 -27.88 -3.33 5.25
N ARG A 91 -26.66 -3.77 4.88
CA ARG A 91 -26.48 -4.92 3.99
C ARG A 91 -26.67 -6.21 4.78
N SER A 92 -27.56 -7.08 4.30
CA SER A 92 -27.83 -8.38 4.93
C SER A 92 -27.27 -9.54 4.11
N THR A 93 -26.65 -10.51 4.78
CA THR A 93 -26.26 -11.81 4.21
C THR A 93 -27.00 -12.93 4.90
N VAL A 94 -27.30 -14.01 4.17
CA VAL A 94 -28.02 -15.16 4.69
C VAL A 94 -27.13 -16.40 4.59
N LYS A 95 -26.95 -17.13 5.70
CA LYS A 95 -26.24 -18.40 5.73
C LYS A 95 -27.10 -19.51 6.32
N LYS A 96 -26.94 -20.72 5.79
CA LYS A 96 -27.58 -21.94 6.32
C LYS A 96 -26.87 -22.48 7.56
N ALA A 97 -25.54 -22.36 7.64
CA ALA A 97 -24.77 -22.80 8.79
C ALA A 97 -24.87 -21.78 9.93
N SER A 98 -25.11 -22.26 11.15
CA SER A 98 -25.10 -21.41 12.35
C SER A 98 -23.69 -20.91 12.67
N PRO A 99 -23.54 -19.80 13.41
CA PRO A 99 -22.21 -19.37 13.86
C PRO A 99 -21.58 -20.39 14.82
N PHE A 100 -22.38 -21.11 15.59
CA PHE A 100 -21.90 -22.21 16.44
C PHE A 100 -21.38 -23.40 15.62
N ALA A 101 -22.03 -23.72 14.49
CA ALA A 101 -21.54 -24.75 13.59
C ALA A 101 -20.24 -24.34 12.88
N GLN A 102 -20.08 -23.05 12.54
CA GLN A 102 -18.83 -22.50 12.01
C GLN A 102 -17.69 -22.66 13.04
N ALA A 103 -17.89 -22.15 14.26
CA ALA A 103 -16.92 -22.25 15.35
C ALA A 103 -16.55 -23.71 15.70
N SER A 104 -17.56 -24.58 15.81
CA SER A 104 -17.34 -26.00 16.11
C SER A 104 -16.58 -26.72 15.00
N SER A 105 -16.91 -26.45 13.74
CA SER A 105 -16.23 -27.08 12.60
C SER A 105 -14.78 -26.65 12.53
N ALA A 106 -14.51 -25.36 12.74
CA ALA A 106 -13.15 -24.82 12.78
C ALA A 106 -12.32 -25.40 13.93
N MET A 107 -12.91 -25.55 15.12
CA MET A 107 -12.26 -26.20 16.26
C MET A 107 -11.86 -27.66 15.96
N PHE A 108 -12.76 -28.46 15.38
CA PHE A 108 -12.45 -29.86 15.04
C PHE A 108 -11.42 -29.97 13.91
N ALA A 109 -11.51 -29.09 12.90
CA ALA A 109 -10.52 -29.05 11.82
C ALA A 109 -9.11 -28.70 12.36
N LEU A 110 -9.03 -27.73 13.28
CA LEU A 110 -7.80 -27.39 13.98
C LEU A 110 -7.27 -28.57 14.82
N GLN A 111 -8.14 -29.22 15.61
CA GLN A 111 -7.74 -30.34 16.45
C GLN A 111 -7.13 -31.47 15.61
N ASN A 112 -7.80 -31.89 14.54
CA ASN A 112 -7.30 -32.93 13.63
C ASN A 112 -5.95 -32.53 13.02
N ARG A 113 -5.79 -31.26 12.64
CA ARG A 113 -4.53 -30.78 12.07
C ARG A 113 -3.39 -30.80 13.10
N LEU A 114 -3.67 -30.50 14.37
CA LEU A 114 -2.68 -30.56 15.43
C LEU A 114 -2.27 -32.00 15.75
N GLU A 115 -3.21 -32.95 15.72
CA GLU A 115 -2.90 -34.38 15.87
C GLU A 115 -1.90 -34.89 14.80
N GLU A 116 -1.85 -34.26 13.62
CA GLU A 116 -0.87 -34.57 12.57
C GLU A 116 0.50 -33.90 12.79
N LEU A 117 0.55 -32.78 13.53
CA LEU A 117 1.73 -31.91 13.63
C LEU A 117 2.51 -32.07 14.93
N ILE A 118 1.85 -32.47 16.02
CA ILE A 118 2.44 -32.63 17.35
C ILE A 118 2.01 -33.96 17.97
N ASP A 119 2.61 -34.34 19.09
CA ASP A 119 2.31 -35.60 19.77
C ASP A 119 0.79 -35.78 19.97
N PRO A 120 0.15 -36.80 19.34
CA PRO A 120 -1.28 -37.04 19.47
C PRO A 120 -1.69 -37.24 20.93
N GLY A 121 -0.80 -37.81 21.75
CA GLY A 121 -1.03 -37.97 23.18
C GLY A 121 -1.20 -36.63 23.90
N LEU A 122 -0.46 -35.59 23.52
CA LEU A 122 -0.65 -34.24 24.06
C LEU A 122 -2.00 -33.66 23.63
N VAL A 123 -2.37 -33.80 22.36
CA VAL A 123 -3.62 -33.25 21.81
C VAL A 123 -4.83 -33.89 22.45
N ASP A 124 -4.82 -35.22 22.59
CA ASP A 124 -5.90 -36.00 23.24
C ASP A 124 -6.19 -35.54 24.68
N HIS A 125 -5.16 -35.11 25.40
CA HIS A 125 -5.27 -34.67 26.79
C HIS A 125 -5.48 -33.16 26.95
N THR A 126 -5.58 -32.42 25.83
CA THR A 126 -5.78 -30.98 25.82
C THR A 126 -7.27 -30.65 25.70
N THR A 127 -7.75 -29.70 26.50
CA THR A 127 -9.12 -29.19 26.33
C THR A 127 -9.18 -28.28 25.11
N PHE A 128 -10.04 -28.65 24.15
CA PHE A 128 -10.48 -27.78 23.07
C PHE A 128 -11.92 -27.33 23.33
N GLY A 129 -12.17 -26.04 23.11
CA GLY A 129 -13.51 -25.46 23.22
C GLY A 129 -13.77 -24.40 22.18
N TYR A 130 -15.02 -23.99 22.04
CA TYR A 130 -15.39 -22.87 21.17
C TYR A 130 -16.52 -22.02 21.76
N ALA A 131 -16.62 -20.79 21.30
CA ALA A 131 -17.71 -19.87 21.60
C ALA A 131 -18.02 -18.93 20.44
N VAL A 132 -19.18 -18.30 20.49
CA VAL A 132 -19.60 -17.25 19.55
C VAL A 132 -19.70 -15.93 20.30
N VAL A 133 -19.11 -14.89 19.71
CA VAL A 133 -19.05 -13.53 20.26
C VAL A 133 -19.98 -12.62 19.46
N PHE A 134 -20.94 -11.99 20.15
CA PHE A 134 -21.89 -11.03 19.62
C PHE A 134 -21.64 -9.65 20.26
N PRO A 135 -20.62 -8.89 19.82
CA PRO A 135 -20.22 -7.65 20.49
C PRO A 135 -21.24 -6.51 20.35
N ASP A 136 -22.08 -6.56 19.31
CA ASP A 136 -22.99 -5.47 18.96
C ASP A 136 -24.44 -5.72 19.41
N GLN A 137 -24.76 -6.88 19.97
CA GLN A 137 -26.13 -7.23 20.34
C GLN A 137 -26.20 -8.03 21.64
N HIS A 138 -27.36 -7.92 22.28
CA HIS A 138 -27.79 -8.81 23.35
C HIS A 138 -28.33 -10.10 22.74
N PHE A 139 -27.88 -11.28 23.20
CA PHE A 139 -28.26 -12.56 22.60
C PHE A 139 -28.95 -13.46 23.63
N GLU A 140 -30.29 -13.48 23.61
CA GLU A 140 -31.11 -14.26 24.55
C GLU A 140 -31.59 -15.62 24.01
N SER A 141 -31.21 -15.97 22.78
CA SER A 141 -31.71 -17.20 22.15
C SER A 141 -31.12 -18.43 22.82
N ARG A 142 -32.00 -19.28 23.37
CA ARG A 142 -31.64 -20.59 23.92
C ARG A 142 -31.89 -21.68 22.90
N SER A 143 -30.96 -22.63 22.82
CA SER A 143 -31.06 -23.81 21.96
C SER A 143 -30.42 -25.00 22.65
N VAL A 144 -30.78 -26.20 22.22
CA VAL A 144 -30.05 -27.43 22.59
C VAL A 144 -28.70 -27.54 21.87
N GLU A 145 -28.48 -26.74 20.82
CA GLU A 145 -27.26 -26.73 20.00
C GLU A 145 -26.08 -26.01 20.68
N TRP A 146 -26.32 -25.20 21.71
CA TRP A 146 -25.27 -24.47 22.44
C TRP A 146 -25.64 -24.28 23.91
N ALA A 147 -24.62 -24.07 24.74
CA ALA A 147 -24.80 -23.68 26.15
C ALA A 147 -24.60 -22.16 26.31
N ASP A 148 -25.15 -21.59 27.39
CA ASP A 148 -25.01 -20.17 27.71
C ASP A 148 -23.54 -19.77 27.93
N GLU A 149 -22.68 -20.72 28.33
CA GLU A 149 -21.24 -20.56 28.49
C GLU A 149 -20.51 -20.35 27.15
N MET A 150 -21.11 -20.77 26.03
CA MET A 150 -20.56 -20.66 24.68
C MET A 150 -20.96 -19.36 23.96
N VAL A 151 -21.68 -18.47 24.66
CA VAL A 151 -22.14 -17.19 24.13
C VAL A 151 -21.48 -16.05 24.89
N LEU A 152 -20.82 -15.17 24.16
CA LEU A 152 -20.25 -13.92 24.67
C LEU A 152 -20.97 -12.75 24.01
N ASP A 153 -21.91 -12.10 24.70
CA ASP A 153 -22.71 -11.03 24.11
C ASP A 153 -22.34 -9.64 24.63
N LYS A 154 -22.95 -8.61 24.04
CA LYS A 154 -22.72 -7.21 24.40
C LYS A 154 -22.88 -6.94 25.90
N THR A 155 -23.87 -7.55 26.56
CA THR A 155 -24.16 -7.30 27.99
C THR A 155 -23.07 -7.83 28.89
N GLN A 156 -22.46 -8.95 28.52
CA GLN A 156 -21.33 -9.52 29.23
C GLN A 156 -20.07 -8.72 28.94
N LEU A 157 -19.81 -8.41 27.68
CA LEU A 157 -18.59 -7.77 27.21
C LEU A 157 -18.45 -6.32 27.69
N ASP A 158 -19.54 -5.56 27.81
CA ASP A 158 -19.52 -4.14 28.22
C ASP A 158 -19.26 -3.94 29.72
N ARG A 159 -19.17 -5.01 30.51
CA ARG A 159 -18.71 -4.94 31.91
C ARG A 159 -17.18 -4.76 31.96
N PRO A 160 -16.62 -4.01 32.93
CA PRO A 160 -15.17 -3.74 33.01
C PRO A 160 -14.27 -4.99 32.94
N ASP A 161 -14.64 -6.06 33.63
CA ASP A 161 -13.97 -7.37 33.62
C ASP A 161 -14.81 -8.44 32.89
N GLY A 162 -15.72 -8.00 32.03
CA GLY A 162 -16.67 -8.80 31.27
C GLY A 162 -16.02 -9.85 30.38
N VAL A 163 -15.00 -9.45 29.63
CA VAL A 163 -14.24 -10.33 28.72
C VAL A 163 -13.58 -11.45 29.52
N LEU A 164 -12.76 -11.12 30.51
CA LEU A 164 -12.02 -12.10 31.31
C LEU A 164 -12.96 -13.09 32.01
N ARG A 165 -14.04 -12.61 32.64
CA ARG A 165 -15.03 -13.50 33.29
C ARG A 165 -15.69 -14.45 32.30
N SER A 166 -16.04 -13.96 31.11
CA SER A 166 -16.70 -14.79 30.11
C SER A 166 -15.77 -15.86 29.56
N LEU A 167 -14.50 -15.51 29.30
CA LEU A 167 -13.47 -16.46 28.91
C LEU A 167 -13.21 -17.52 29.99
N ASN A 168 -13.13 -17.12 31.26
CA ASN A 168 -12.91 -18.06 32.37
C ASN A 168 -14.11 -18.99 32.60
N ARG A 169 -15.34 -18.50 32.37
CA ARG A 169 -16.56 -19.30 32.39
C ARG A 169 -16.55 -20.32 31.25
N LEU A 170 -16.20 -19.89 30.04
CA LEU A 170 -16.03 -20.76 28.86
C LEU A 170 -15.01 -21.88 29.12
N ALA A 171 -13.84 -21.53 29.65
CA ALA A 171 -12.78 -22.50 29.92
C ALA A 171 -13.22 -23.53 30.98
N SER A 172 -13.86 -23.06 32.06
CA SER A 172 -14.40 -23.94 33.11
C SER A 172 -15.47 -24.91 32.57
N TYR A 173 -16.34 -24.43 31.67
CA TYR A 173 -17.39 -25.24 31.05
C TYR A 173 -16.84 -26.40 30.23
N TRP A 174 -15.90 -26.12 29.32
CA TRP A 174 -15.32 -27.15 28.46
C TRP A 174 -14.44 -28.13 29.25
N ARG A 175 -13.73 -27.68 30.28
CA ARG A 175 -12.95 -28.55 31.17
C ARG A 175 -13.80 -29.48 32.03
N ALA A 176 -15.04 -29.09 32.35
CA ALA A 176 -15.96 -29.92 33.12
C ALA A 176 -16.59 -31.05 32.29
N LYS A 177 -16.40 -31.07 30.96
CA LYS A 177 -16.91 -32.14 30.10
C LYS A 177 -16.13 -33.44 30.32
N PRO A 178 -16.80 -34.61 30.30
CA PRO A 178 -16.14 -35.90 30.49
C PRO A 178 -15.14 -36.21 29.37
N GLY A 179 -13.94 -36.66 29.74
CA GLY A 179 -12.85 -37.03 28.83
C GLY A 179 -11.48 -36.98 29.52
N LYS A 180 -10.41 -37.45 28.86
CA LYS A 180 -9.03 -37.39 29.37
C LYS A 180 -8.40 -35.98 29.29
N ARG A 181 -9.23 -34.92 29.29
CA ARG A 181 -8.87 -33.55 28.88
C ARG A 181 -8.63 -32.61 30.06
N ASP A 182 -8.14 -33.12 31.18
CA ASP A 182 -7.94 -32.38 32.43
C ASP A 182 -6.53 -31.80 32.60
N ARG A 183 -5.62 -32.07 31.66
CA ARG A 183 -4.24 -31.59 31.72
C ARG A 183 -4.19 -30.07 31.74
N VAL A 184 -3.43 -29.52 32.68
CA VAL A 184 -3.00 -28.12 32.65
C VAL A 184 -1.78 -28.06 31.73
N LEU A 185 -1.84 -27.23 30.70
CA LEU A 185 -0.73 -27.09 29.77
C LEU A 185 0.46 -26.40 30.47
N SER A 186 1.64 -27.00 30.37
CA SER A 186 2.89 -26.34 30.75
C SER A 186 3.21 -25.21 29.77
N VAL A 187 4.07 -24.28 30.17
CA VAL A 187 4.58 -23.23 29.28
C VAL A 187 5.21 -23.85 28.03
N GLU A 188 5.98 -24.92 28.18
CA GLU A 188 6.59 -25.66 27.07
C GLU A 188 5.55 -26.19 26.06
N ASN A 189 4.46 -26.79 26.54
CA ASN A 189 3.40 -27.28 25.67
C ASN A 189 2.62 -26.13 25.00
N ILE A 190 2.43 -25.01 25.70
CA ILE A 190 1.80 -23.80 25.16
C ILE A 190 2.63 -23.24 24.01
N GLU A 191 3.95 -23.18 24.15
CA GLU A 191 4.85 -22.73 23.07
C GLU A 191 4.92 -23.76 21.91
N LEU A 192 4.87 -25.06 22.21
CA LEU A 192 4.77 -26.09 21.17
C LEU A 192 3.49 -25.94 20.32
N TYR A 193 2.35 -25.66 20.95
CA TYR A 193 1.11 -25.38 20.24
C TYR A 193 1.19 -24.11 19.40
N ARG A 194 1.84 -23.05 19.92
CA ARG A 194 2.08 -21.82 19.18
C ARG A 194 2.86 -22.14 17.90
N ASP A 195 3.97 -22.87 18.05
CA ASP A 195 4.84 -23.25 16.94
C ASP A 195 4.17 -24.21 15.96
N ALA A 196 3.19 -25.00 16.37
CA ALA A 196 2.43 -25.87 15.46
C ALA A 196 1.37 -25.09 14.66
N MET A 197 0.67 -24.15 15.31
CA MET A 197 -0.40 -23.36 14.69
C MET A 197 0.14 -22.23 13.81
N ARG A 198 1.24 -21.64 14.28
CA ARG A 198 1.95 -20.56 13.62
C ARG A 198 3.44 -20.81 13.88
N PRO A 199 4.04 -21.77 13.16
CA PRO A 199 5.48 -21.99 13.27
C PRO A 199 6.19 -20.67 13.05
N ASP A 200 7.33 -20.46 13.71
CA ASP A 200 8.29 -19.39 13.38
C ASP A 200 8.88 -19.60 11.96
N TYR A 201 8.06 -19.95 10.98
CA TYR A 201 8.13 -19.29 9.71
C TYR A 201 7.58 -17.89 9.95
N ASP A 202 8.49 -16.92 9.99
CA ASP A 202 8.22 -15.61 9.42
C ASP A 202 7.66 -15.82 8.00
N VAL A 203 6.36 -16.11 7.88
CA VAL A 203 5.61 -15.72 6.68
C VAL A 203 5.21 -14.27 6.91
N VAL A 204 6.23 -13.45 7.19
CA VAL A 204 6.30 -12.13 6.60
C VAL A 204 5.86 -12.35 5.16
N PRO A 205 4.73 -11.78 4.71
CA PRO A 205 4.40 -11.80 3.30
C PRO A 205 5.69 -11.53 2.53
N THR A 206 6.06 -12.43 1.62
CA THR A 206 7.29 -12.23 0.83
C THR A 206 7.24 -10.82 0.28
N LEU A 207 8.38 -10.16 0.17
CA LEU A 207 8.41 -8.76 -0.26
C LEU A 207 7.69 -8.59 -1.61
N GLN A 208 7.72 -9.62 -2.45
CA GLN A 208 6.88 -9.77 -3.64
C GLN A 208 5.36 -9.77 -3.38
N ARG A 209 4.85 -10.50 -2.37
CA ARG A 209 3.41 -10.52 -2.01
C ARG A 209 2.94 -9.18 -1.46
N LEU A 210 3.76 -8.53 -0.62
CA LEU A 210 3.48 -7.16 -0.16
C LEU A 210 3.41 -6.18 -1.33
N ALA A 211 4.37 -6.29 -2.26
CA ALA A 211 4.39 -5.47 -3.46
C ALA A 211 3.15 -5.66 -4.31
N LEU A 212 2.76 -6.90 -4.57
CA LEU A 212 1.58 -7.19 -5.38
C LEU A 212 0.28 -6.64 -4.76
N ALA A 213 0.13 -6.76 -3.43
CA ALA A 213 -1.03 -6.20 -2.75
C ALA A 213 -1.06 -4.67 -2.81
N ALA A 214 0.07 -4.00 -2.53
CA ALA A 214 0.17 -2.55 -2.64
C ALA A 214 -0.11 -2.06 -4.08
N GLU A 215 0.42 -2.75 -5.08
CA GLU A 215 0.19 -2.47 -6.50
C GLU A 215 -1.30 -2.53 -6.89
N GLN A 216 -2.02 -3.54 -6.39
CA GLN A 216 -3.46 -3.69 -6.62
C GLN A 216 -4.25 -2.54 -6.00
N GLU A 217 -3.95 -2.18 -4.75
CA GLU A 217 -4.63 -1.08 -4.05
C GLU A 217 -4.37 0.28 -4.72
N LEU A 218 -3.14 0.53 -5.19
CA LEU A 218 -2.78 1.72 -5.96
C LEU A 218 -3.56 1.81 -7.28
N ALA A 219 -3.78 0.68 -7.96
CA ALA A 219 -4.60 0.64 -9.17
C ALA A 219 -6.08 0.93 -8.89
N GLU A 220 -6.63 0.41 -7.80
CA GLU A 220 -8.01 0.70 -7.37
C GLU A 220 -8.21 2.17 -7.00
N LEU A 221 -7.23 2.76 -6.32
CA LEU A 221 -7.21 4.19 -6.01
C LEU A 221 -7.22 5.06 -7.26
N THR A 222 -6.35 4.73 -8.22
CA THR A 222 -6.29 5.41 -9.52
C THR A 222 -7.65 5.34 -10.24
N THR A 223 -8.31 4.17 -10.19
CA THR A 223 -9.64 3.98 -10.80
C THR A 223 -10.71 4.84 -10.13
N ARG A 224 -10.66 4.98 -8.79
CA ARG A 224 -11.58 5.88 -8.07
C ARG A 224 -11.36 7.35 -8.46
N GLN A 225 -10.11 7.76 -8.68
CA GLN A 225 -9.82 9.13 -9.09
C GLN A 225 -10.33 9.46 -10.50
N TYR A 226 -10.43 8.46 -11.40
CA TYR A 226 -11.10 8.65 -12.69
C TYR A 226 -12.58 8.98 -12.58
N ALA A 227 -13.28 8.49 -11.55
CA ALA A 227 -14.68 8.83 -11.33
C ALA A 227 -14.87 10.31 -10.98
N ALA A 228 -13.87 10.95 -10.37
CA ALA A 228 -13.90 12.39 -10.10
C ALA A 228 -13.90 13.23 -11.39
N LEU A 229 -13.30 12.74 -12.47
CA LEU A 229 -13.30 13.43 -13.77
C LEU A 229 -14.72 13.65 -14.33
N ASP A 230 -15.69 12.81 -13.97
CA ASP A 230 -17.08 12.97 -14.40
C ASP A 230 -17.70 14.27 -13.87
N ALA A 231 -17.29 14.70 -12.67
CA ALA A 231 -17.72 15.97 -12.10
C ALA A 231 -17.07 17.18 -12.80
N HIS A 232 -15.93 16.98 -13.44
CA HIS A 232 -15.10 18.04 -14.02
C HIS A 232 -15.44 18.32 -15.49
N ASP A 233 -16.08 17.37 -16.18
CA ASP A 233 -16.34 17.39 -17.63
C ASP A 233 -17.18 18.60 -18.12
N ARG A 234 -17.82 19.34 -17.21
CA ARG A 234 -18.56 20.57 -17.51
C ARG A 234 -17.68 21.80 -17.73
N ASN A 235 -16.37 21.71 -17.47
CA ASN A 235 -15.44 22.83 -17.60
C ASN A 235 -14.49 22.59 -18.78
N ASP A 236 -14.40 23.58 -19.67
CA ASP A 236 -13.50 23.53 -20.82
C ASP A 236 -12.03 23.84 -20.44
N ARG A 237 -11.81 24.58 -19.35
CA ARG A 237 -10.48 25.00 -18.90
C ARG A 237 -10.25 24.58 -17.48
N ILE A 238 -9.33 23.63 -17.28
CA ILE A 238 -9.09 23.04 -15.97
C ILE A 238 -7.60 23.07 -15.63
N LEU A 239 -7.32 23.55 -14.43
CA LEU A 239 -6.04 23.46 -13.76
C LEU A 239 -6.13 22.44 -12.63
N TYR A 240 -5.40 21.33 -12.77
CA TYR A 240 -5.23 20.34 -11.70
C TYR A 240 -3.95 20.64 -10.94
N GLU A 241 -4.04 20.78 -9.62
CA GLU A 241 -2.89 20.97 -8.75
C GLU A 241 -2.79 19.79 -7.78
N GLY A 242 -1.62 19.16 -7.68
CA GLY A 242 -1.44 18.07 -6.71
C GLY A 242 0.00 17.66 -6.56
N GLY A 243 0.37 17.14 -5.40
CA GLY A 243 1.71 16.67 -5.11
C GLY A 243 2.16 15.50 -5.99
N ALA A 244 3.42 15.07 -5.84
CA ALA A 244 3.88 13.87 -6.53
C ALA A 244 3.07 12.65 -6.08
N GLY A 245 2.71 11.80 -7.04
CA GLY A 245 1.96 10.57 -6.78
C GLY A 245 0.43 10.70 -6.74
N THR A 246 -0.11 11.90 -6.96
CA THR A 246 -1.56 12.16 -7.01
C THR A 246 -2.26 11.76 -8.32
N GLY A 247 -1.59 10.96 -9.17
CA GLY A 247 -2.18 10.42 -10.40
C GLY A 247 -2.25 11.37 -11.60
N LYS A 248 -1.60 12.54 -11.57
CA LYS A 248 -1.60 13.57 -12.65
C LYS A 248 -1.47 13.00 -14.07
N THR A 249 -0.38 12.30 -14.37
CA THR A 249 -0.12 11.70 -15.69
C THR A 249 -1.20 10.71 -16.12
N MET A 250 -1.68 9.88 -15.18
CA MET A 250 -2.75 8.91 -15.45
C MET A 250 -4.09 9.58 -15.70
N LEU A 251 -4.40 10.66 -14.98
CA LEU A 251 -5.58 11.49 -15.21
C LEU A 251 -5.50 12.22 -16.54
N ALA A 252 -4.32 12.75 -16.89
CA ALA A 252 -4.08 13.40 -18.18
C ALA A 252 -4.33 12.42 -19.35
N ALA A 253 -3.79 11.20 -19.25
CA ALA A 253 -4.04 10.14 -20.23
C ALA A 253 -5.53 9.76 -20.32
N GLU A 254 -6.25 9.70 -19.19
CA GLU A 254 -7.69 9.42 -19.17
C GLU A 254 -8.51 10.56 -19.78
N VAL A 255 -8.16 11.82 -19.52
CA VAL A 255 -8.77 12.98 -20.19
C VAL A 255 -8.58 12.90 -21.70
N CYS A 256 -7.36 12.62 -22.16
CA CYS A 256 -7.06 12.42 -23.58
C CYS A 256 -7.94 11.32 -24.19
N ARG A 257 -8.09 10.19 -23.50
CA ARG A 257 -8.89 9.04 -23.96
C ARG A 257 -10.36 9.39 -24.11
N ARG A 258 -10.93 10.11 -23.14
CA ARG A 258 -12.33 10.55 -23.17
C ARG A 258 -12.59 11.54 -24.32
N ARG A 259 -11.70 12.51 -24.50
CA ARG A 259 -11.81 13.54 -25.55
C ARG A 259 -11.61 12.94 -26.95
N ALA A 260 -10.64 12.05 -27.12
CA ALA A 260 -10.46 11.31 -28.37
C ALA A 260 -11.70 10.46 -28.72
N ARG A 261 -12.30 9.78 -27.73
CA ARG A 261 -13.56 9.04 -27.92
C ARG A 261 -14.75 9.94 -28.26
N ALA A 262 -14.74 11.20 -27.82
CA ALA A 262 -15.73 12.20 -28.19
C ALA A 262 -15.51 12.78 -29.60
N GLY A 263 -14.43 12.41 -30.28
CA GLY A 263 -14.09 12.85 -31.63
C GLY A 263 -13.24 14.12 -31.69
N ASP A 264 -12.74 14.61 -30.55
CA ASP A 264 -11.85 15.78 -30.50
C ASP A 264 -10.45 15.41 -31.02
N ARG A 265 -9.80 16.33 -31.74
CA ARG A 265 -8.35 16.22 -32.03
C ARG A 265 -7.58 16.68 -30.81
N VAL A 266 -6.95 15.73 -30.13
CA VAL A 266 -6.27 15.96 -28.85
C VAL A 266 -4.75 16.03 -29.03
N LEU A 267 -4.14 17.08 -28.48
CA LEU A 267 -2.71 17.17 -28.24
C LEU A 267 -2.41 16.86 -26.77
N PHE A 268 -1.61 15.82 -26.53
CA PHE A 268 -0.97 15.57 -25.24
C PHE A 268 0.50 16.00 -25.34
N THR A 269 0.96 16.80 -24.39
CA THR A 269 2.37 17.21 -24.34
C THR A 269 2.92 17.27 -22.91
N CYS A 270 4.22 17.08 -22.80
CA CYS A 270 4.99 17.19 -21.56
C CYS A 270 6.48 17.40 -21.90
N HIS A 271 7.33 17.63 -20.91
CA HIS A 271 8.76 17.76 -21.17
C HIS A 271 9.45 16.41 -21.49
N SER A 272 8.99 15.30 -20.90
CA SER A 272 9.66 13.99 -20.99
C SER A 272 9.29 13.22 -22.27
N PRO A 273 10.26 12.92 -23.17
CA PRO A 273 9.99 12.11 -24.36
C PRO A 273 9.52 10.69 -24.01
N VAL A 274 10.01 10.12 -22.90
CA VAL A 274 9.63 8.77 -22.46
C VAL A 274 8.18 8.74 -21.98
N VAL A 275 7.73 9.77 -21.24
CA VAL A 275 6.32 9.88 -20.81
C VAL A 275 5.39 10.07 -22.00
N ALA A 276 5.77 10.92 -22.96
CA ALA A 276 4.99 11.11 -24.19
C ALA A 276 4.83 9.80 -24.98
N ASP A 277 5.92 9.05 -25.19
CA ASP A 277 5.87 7.74 -25.85
C ASP A 277 5.03 6.73 -25.04
N LEU A 278 5.16 6.72 -23.70
CA LEU A 278 4.34 5.87 -22.82
C LEU A 278 2.85 6.14 -22.95
N VAL A 279 2.44 7.41 -22.94
CA VAL A 279 1.05 7.80 -23.12
C VAL A 279 0.56 7.40 -24.51
N SER A 280 1.36 7.62 -25.56
CA SER A 280 1.00 7.27 -26.95
C SER A 280 0.72 5.78 -27.16
N ARG A 281 1.36 4.91 -26.37
CA ARG A 281 1.22 3.45 -26.46
C ARG A 281 0.04 2.89 -25.67
N GLN A 282 -0.62 3.69 -24.84
CA GLN A 282 -1.73 3.18 -24.04
C GLN A 282 -2.95 2.88 -24.92
N PRO A 283 -3.71 1.81 -24.63
CA PRO A 283 -4.92 1.48 -25.36
C PRO A 283 -5.93 2.64 -25.36
N GLY A 284 -6.49 2.92 -26.54
CA GLY A 284 -7.49 3.98 -26.74
C GLY A 284 -6.92 5.38 -26.92
N LEU A 285 -5.59 5.53 -27.02
CA LEU A 285 -4.90 6.79 -27.31
C LEU A 285 -4.26 6.83 -28.71
N GLU A 286 -4.60 5.88 -29.59
CA GLU A 286 -4.00 5.74 -30.92
C GLU A 286 -4.23 6.96 -31.83
N GLN A 287 -5.30 7.73 -31.56
CA GLN A 287 -5.66 8.94 -32.30
C GLN A 287 -5.18 10.24 -31.62
N VAL A 288 -4.56 10.14 -30.45
CA VAL A 288 -4.05 11.29 -29.71
C VAL A 288 -2.64 11.61 -30.19
N THR A 289 -2.39 12.89 -30.52
CA THR A 289 -1.02 13.34 -30.79
C THR A 289 -0.31 13.53 -29.47
N ALA A 290 0.48 12.54 -29.04
CA ALA A 290 1.26 12.57 -27.81
C ALA A 290 2.75 12.75 -28.15
N VAL A 291 3.29 13.94 -27.88
CA VAL A 291 4.68 14.30 -28.21
C VAL A 291 5.31 15.14 -27.09
N PRO A 292 6.64 15.11 -26.90
CA PRO A 292 7.28 16.07 -26.00
C PRO A 292 7.13 17.49 -26.54
N ILE A 293 7.16 18.49 -25.65
CA ILE A 293 6.91 19.90 -25.98
C ILE A 293 7.80 20.43 -27.12
N GLY A 294 9.08 20.06 -27.12
CA GLY A 294 10.03 20.45 -28.17
C GLY A 294 9.83 19.75 -29.52
N ALA A 295 8.91 18.79 -29.61
CA ALA A 295 8.53 18.10 -30.85
C ALA A 295 7.11 18.42 -31.31
N VAL A 296 6.43 19.39 -30.68
CA VAL A 296 5.16 19.91 -31.18
C VAL A 296 5.42 20.66 -32.49
N ASP A 297 4.84 20.16 -33.58
CA ASP A 297 5.04 20.73 -34.91
C ASP A 297 4.29 22.07 -35.07
N GLU A 298 5.04 23.15 -35.25
CA GLU A 298 4.50 24.50 -35.50
C GLU A 298 3.73 24.61 -36.82
N ALA A 299 3.87 23.66 -37.74
CA ALA A 299 3.09 23.58 -38.97
C ALA A 299 1.86 22.67 -38.86
N ALA A 300 1.68 21.94 -37.75
CA ALA A 300 0.54 21.05 -37.57
C ALA A 300 -0.79 21.80 -37.47
N PRO A 301 -1.92 21.20 -37.92
CA PRO A 301 -3.24 21.78 -37.73
C PRO A 301 -3.55 22.06 -36.26
N THR A 302 -4.42 23.04 -36.00
CA THR A 302 -4.88 23.31 -34.63
C THR A 302 -5.62 22.12 -34.04
N PHE A 303 -5.44 21.89 -32.75
CA PHE A 303 -6.10 20.87 -31.95
C PHE A 303 -7.37 21.42 -31.32
N ASP A 304 -8.33 20.53 -31.06
CA ASP A 304 -9.59 20.89 -30.39
C ASP A 304 -9.40 20.87 -28.86
N VAL A 305 -8.46 20.07 -28.35
CA VAL A 305 -8.13 19.97 -26.93
C VAL A 305 -6.61 19.91 -26.71
N LEU A 306 -6.13 20.66 -25.72
CA LEU A 306 -4.76 20.60 -25.22
C LEU A 306 -4.72 19.94 -23.84
N VAL A 307 -3.86 18.96 -23.65
CA VAL A 307 -3.56 18.35 -22.36
C VAL A 307 -2.06 18.45 -22.10
N VAL A 308 -1.68 19.05 -20.98
CA VAL A 308 -0.28 19.24 -20.59
C VAL A 308 -0.03 18.58 -19.25
N ASP A 309 0.86 17.58 -19.23
CA ASP A 309 1.36 16.96 -18.00
C ASP A 309 2.65 17.63 -17.52
N GLU A 310 2.86 17.67 -16.20
CA GLU A 310 3.94 18.42 -15.54
C GLU A 310 4.05 19.86 -16.08
N ALA A 311 2.91 20.55 -16.17
CA ALA A 311 2.76 21.82 -16.89
C ALA A 311 3.70 22.93 -16.39
N GLN A 312 4.21 22.82 -15.16
CA GLN A 312 5.22 23.74 -14.63
C GLN A 312 6.50 23.78 -15.47
N ASP A 313 6.82 22.71 -16.19
CA ASP A 313 7.99 22.64 -17.07
C ASP A 313 7.78 23.40 -18.39
N VAL A 314 6.54 23.84 -18.67
CA VAL A 314 6.19 24.59 -19.89
C VAL A 314 5.57 25.96 -19.64
N MET A 315 5.65 26.45 -18.40
CA MET A 315 5.09 27.75 -17.98
C MET A 315 5.93 28.97 -18.41
N ASN A 316 6.79 28.85 -19.42
CA ASN A 316 7.46 30.01 -20.01
C ASN A 316 6.63 30.63 -21.14
N VAL A 317 6.79 31.94 -21.34
CA VAL A 317 5.99 32.73 -22.29
C VAL A 317 6.07 32.15 -23.71
N ASP A 318 7.26 31.77 -24.18
CA ASP A 318 7.46 31.27 -25.54
C ASP A 318 6.69 29.97 -25.80
N GLN A 319 6.78 29.01 -24.86
CA GLN A 319 6.06 27.74 -24.99
C GLN A 319 4.55 27.91 -24.83
N LEU A 320 4.09 28.80 -23.93
CA LEU A 320 2.67 29.09 -23.77
C LEU A 320 2.07 29.72 -25.04
N LEU A 321 2.76 30.68 -25.66
CA LEU A 321 2.31 31.29 -26.92
C LEU A 321 2.32 30.30 -28.08
N MET A 322 3.32 29.42 -28.14
CA MET A 322 3.35 28.34 -29.13
C MET A 322 2.14 27.42 -28.97
N LEU A 323 1.85 26.96 -27.74
CA LEU A 323 0.69 26.10 -27.45
C LEU A 323 -0.64 26.81 -27.70
N ASP A 324 -0.75 28.09 -27.36
CA ASP A 324 -1.91 28.94 -27.64
C ASP A 324 -2.23 28.95 -29.14
N SER A 325 -1.20 29.10 -29.99
CA SER A 325 -1.35 29.08 -31.45
C SER A 325 -1.82 27.72 -32.00
N ARG A 326 -1.58 26.63 -31.25
CA ARG A 326 -1.97 25.26 -31.63
C ARG A 326 -3.35 24.88 -31.13
N LEU A 327 -3.96 25.65 -30.23
CA LEU A 327 -5.26 25.35 -29.65
C LEU A 327 -6.37 26.15 -30.33
N ARG A 328 -7.44 25.49 -30.77
CA ARG A 328 -8.64 26.17 -31.28
C ARG A 328 -9.23 27.04 -30.15
N GLY A 329 -9.28 28.36 -30.37
CA GLY A 329 -9.74 29.35 -29.39
C GLY A 329 -8.66 29.79 -28.38
N GLY A 330 -7.42 29.30 -28.53
CA GLY A 330 -6.32 29.61 -27.61
C GLY A 330 -6.62 29.22 -26.16
N PHE A 331 -5.81 29.72 -25.22
CA PHE A 331 -6.02 29.53 -23.79
C PHE A 331 -7.26 30.26 -23.29
N GLN A 332 -7.66 31.37 -23.92
CA GLN A 332 -8.80 32.17 -23.46
C GLN A 332 -10.15 31.49 -23.70
N ASP A 333 -10.39 31.01 -24.92
CA ASP A 333 -11.69 30.46 -25.33
C ASP A 333 -11.65 28.97 -25.68
N GLY A 334 -10.45 28.38 -25.77
CA GLY A 334 -10.26 26.97 -26.09
C GLY A 334 -10.48 26.03 -24.90
N ARG A 335 -10.32 24.74 -25.18
CA ARG A 335 -10.46 23.65 -24.20
C ARG A 335 -9.09 23.08 -23.84
N TRP A 336 -8.72 23.13 -22.56
CA TRP A 336 -7.43 22.67 -22.10
C TRP A 336 -7.43 22.15 -20.66
N TYR A 337 -6.46 21.26 -20.40
CA TYR A 337 -6.24 20.62 -19.11
C TYR A 337 -4.76 20.69 -18.78
N LEU A 338 -4.40 21.42 -17.72
CA LEU A 338 -3.02 21.51 -17.24
C LEU A 338 -2.90 20.81 -15.91
N PHE A 339 -1.86 19.98 -15.76
CA PHE A 339 -1.56 19.26 -14.53
C PHE A 339 -0.28 19.81 -13.92
N LEU A 340 -0.38 20.41 -12.73
CA LEU A 340 0.70 21.05 -12.01
C LEU A 340 1.07 20.30 -10.73
N ASP A 341 2.36 20.29 -10.41
CA ASP A 341 2.81 19.91 -9.08
C ASP A 341 2.76 21.09 -8.11
N SER A 342 1.98 20.95 -7.03
CA SER A 342 1.82 21.99 -6.01
C SER A 342 3.11 22.26 -5.23
N ASN A 343 4.06 21.30 -5.18
CA ASN A 343 5.32 21.47 -4.46
C ASN A 343 6.34 22.35 -5.21
N ASN A 344 6.04 22.77 -6.45
CA ASN A 344 6.82 23.81 -7.14
C ASN A 344 6.88 25.11 -6.32
N GLN A 345 5.78 25.52 -5.67
CA GLN A 345 5.74 26.72 -4.82
C GLN A 345 6.74 26.69 -3.65
N ARG A 346 7.19 25.50 -3.27
CA ARG A 346 8.19 25.28 -2.20
C ARG A 346 9.63 25.19 -2.74
N GLY A 347 9.83 25.42 -4.03
CA GLY A 347 11.12 25.27 -4.70
C GLY A 347 11.55 23.82 -4.91
N LEU A 348 10.63 22.85 -4.79
CA LEU A 348 10.96 21.42 -4.93
C LEU A 348 10.86 20.91 -6.37
N ILE A 349 10.21 21.64 -7.29
CA ILE A 349 10.10 21.26 -8.71
C ILE A 349 10.07 22.49 -9.63
N GLY A 350 11.18 22.81 -10.28
CA GLY A 350 11.24 23.92 -11.24
C GLY A 350 11.24 25.30 -10.58
N ALA A 351 11.37 26.36 -11.40
CA ALA A 351 11.25 27.75 -10.95
C ALA A 351 9.91 28.31 -11.43
N TYR A 352 9.23 29.09 -10.58
CA TYR A 352 8.04 29.84 -10.92
C TYR A 352 8.40 30.95 -11.93
N GLU A 353 7.97 30.84 -13.18
CA GLU A 353 7.84 32.02 -14.05
C GLU A 353 6.48 32.66 -13.76
N THR A 354 6.49 33.72 -12.96
CA THR A 354 5.28 34.45 -12.52
C THR A 354 4.41 34.87 -13.71
N ASP A 355 5.03 35.27 -14.80
CA ASP A 355 4.33 35.76 -16.00
C ASP A 355 3.52 34.64 -16.69
N GLY A 356 4.02 33.41 -16.72
CA GLY A 356 3.33 32.29 -17.38
C GLY A 356 2.12 31.80 -16.61
N ILE A 357 2.22 31.69 -15.28
CA ILE A 357 1.06 31.32 -14.47
C ILE A 357 -0.02 32.40 -14.49
N GLU A 358 0.37 33.68 -14.54
CA GLU A 358 -0.56 34.80 -14.70
C GLU A 358 -1.29 34.73 -16.04
N TYR A 359 -0.59 34.40 -17.13
CA TYR A 359 -1.18 34.18 -18.45
C TYR A 359 -2.25 33.08 -18.43
N VAL A 360 -1.94 31.92 -17.81
CA VAL A 360 -2.90 30.81 -17.67
C VAL A 360 -4.10 31.22 -16.78
N ARG A 361 -3.85 31.93 -15.67
CA ARG A 361 -4.91 32.39 -14.77
C ARG A 361 -5.82 33.45 -15.39
N ALA A 362 -5.33 34.24 -16.35
CA ALA A 362 -6.14 35.22 -17.07
C ALA A 362 -7.32 34.58 -17.82
N ALA A 363 -7.18 33.32 -18.26
CA ALA A 363 -8.24 32.53 -18.89
C ALA A 363 -9.30 32.00 -17.90
N ARG A 364 -9.16 32.29 -16.60
CA ARG A 364 -10.09 31.95 -15.51
C ARG A 364 -10.47 30.46 -15.50
N PRO A 365 -9.50 29.54 -15.39
CA PRO A 365 -9.79 28.11 -15.32
C PRO A 365 -10.51 27.72 -14.04
N ALA A 366 -11.22 26.60 -14.08
CA ALA A 366 -11.58 25.89 -12.85
C ALA A 366 -10.32 25.25 -12.27
N VAL A 367 -10.12 25.38 -10.95
CA VAL A 367 -8.96 24.80 -10.26
C VAL A 367 -9.44 23.65 -9.39
N PHE A 368 -8.78 22.49 -9.52
CA PHE A 368 -9.06 21.30 -8.70
C PHE A 368 -7.79 20.81 -8.04
N GLU A 369 -7.85 20.62 -6.72
CA GLU A 369 -6.77 20.03 -5.94
C GLU A 369 -6.91 18.50 -5.93
N LEU A 370 -5.82 17.82 -6.23
CA LEU A 370 -5.70 16.37 -6.15
C LEU A 370 -5.02 16.02 -4.82
N SER A 371 -5.82 15.57 -3.86
CA SER A 371 -5.35 15.28 -2.49
C SER A 371 -4.97 13.81 -2.26
N ASP A 372 -5.47 12.90 -3.07
CA ASP A 372 -5.26 11.46 -2.87
C ASP A 372 -3.97 11.02 -3.55
N ASN A 373 -3.05 10.41 -2.79
CA ASN A 373 -1.88 9.77 -3.37
C ASN A 373 -2.24 8.36 -3.84
N CYS A 374 -2.15 8.15 -5.16
CA CYS A 374 -2.52 6.92 -5.84
C CYS A 374 -1.30 6.18 -6.42
N ARG A 375 -0.08 6.65 -6.12
CA ARG A 375 1.19 6.10 -6.64
C ARG A 375 2.05 5.44 -5.57
N ASN A 376 2.11 6.03 -4.38
CA ASN A 376 3.05 5.67 -3.32
C ASN A 376 2.30 5.02 -2.15
N THR A 377 2.91 4.01 -1.53
CA THR A 377 2.40 3.42 -0.27
C THR A 377 2.38 4.46 0.86
N ALA A 378 1.52 4.25 1.86
CA ALA A 378 1.41 5.15 3.01
C ALA A 378 2.76 5.35 3.74
N THR A 379 3.60 4.32 3.80
CA THR A 379 4.94 4.38 4.38
C THR A 379 5.85 5.36 3.63
N ILE A 380 5.83 5.34 2.30
CA ILE A 380 6.64 6.25 1.47
C ILE A 380 6.14 7.69 1.60
N VAL A 381 4.82 7.90 1.55
CA VAL A 381 4.23 9.24 1.73
C VAL A 381 4.64 9.85 3.07
N ALA A 382 4.50 9.09 4.16
CA ALA A 382 4.89 9.55 5.49
C ALA A 382 6.37 9.95 5.56
N GLU A 383 7.27 9.15 4.99
CA GLU A 383 8.71 9.42 5.02
C GLU A 383 9.08 10.64 4.16
N VAL A 384 8.53 10.76 2.94
CA VAL A 384 8.78 11.90 2.06
C VAL A 384 8.31 13.20 2.72
N THR A 385 7.11 13.21 3.30
CA THR A 385 6.60 14.39 4.02
C THR A 385 7.48 14.74 5.22
N ALA A 386 7.95 13.75 5.98
CA ALA A 386 8.82 13.98 7.13
C ALA A 386 10.18 14.56 6.73
N LEU A 387 10.79 14.09 5.64
CA LEU A 387 12.12 14.54 5.21
C LEU A 387 12.12 15.85 4.43
N THR A 388 11.11 16.06 3.58
CA THR A 388 11.11 17.18 2.61
C THR A 388 10.11 18.28 2.94
N GLY A 389 9.23 18.04 3.92
CA GLY A 389 8.09 18.90 4.22
C GLY A 389 7.03 18.94 3.11
N ALA A 390 7.21 18.23 2.00
CA ALA A 390 6.35 18.28 0.83
C ALA A 390 4.94 17.75 1.10
N ASP A 391 3.96 18.35 0.43
CA ASP A 391 2.60 17.83 0.37
C ASP A 391 2.50 16.83 -0.79
N VAL A 392 2.61 15.55 -0.47
CA VAL A 392 2.47 14.43 -1.41
C VAL A 392 1.06 13.85 -1.44
N GLY A 393 0.10 14.51 -0.77
CA GLY A 393 -1.26 14.01 -0.58
C GLY A 393 -1.37 12.91 0.48
N VAL A 394 -2.58 12.37 0.65
CA VAL A 394 -2.88 11.29 1.59
C VAL A 394 -2.96 9.98 0.83
N SER A 395 -2.11 9.00 1.18
CA SER A 395 -2.23 7.65 0.65
C SER A 395 -3.12 6.80 1.57
N THR A 396 -4.09 6.12 0.97
CA THR A 396 -4.81 5.01 1.61
C THR A 396 -4.37 3.66 1.06
N ALA A 397 -3.37 3.64 0.17
CA ALA A 397 -2.73 2.41 -0.29
C ALA A 397 -1.90 1.83 0.85
N GLY A 398 -1.89 0.50 0.94
CA GLY A 398 -1.44 -0.29 2.07
C GLY A 398 -0.04 0.01 2.59
N ILE A 399 0.28 -0.63 3.72
CA ILE A 399 1.57 -0.47 4.40
C ILE A 399 2.64 -1.20 3.59
N GLY A 400 3.34 -0.48 2.72
CA GLY A 400 4.56 -0.95 2.05
C GLY A 400 5.70 -1.21 3.05
N PRO A 401 6.79 -1.89 2.62
CA PRO A 401 7.96 -2.08 3.47
C PRO A 401 8.47 -0.73 4.01
N LYS A 402 9.06 -0.76 5.21
CA LYS A 402 9.65 0.43 5.83
C LYS A 402 10.66 1.08 4.89
N VAL A 403 10.59 2.40 4.73
CA VAL A 403 11.63 3.15 4.00
C VAL A 403 12.96 3.02 4.76
N GLU A 404 14.01 2.64 4.04
CA GLU A 404 15.35 2.48 4.63
C GLU A 404 16.24 3.65 4.21
N LEU A 405 16.63 4.47 5.18
CA LEU A 405 17.68 5.47 5.02
C LEU A 405 19.00 4.88 5.51
N ILE A 406 20.00 4.81 4.64
CA ILE A 406 21.29 4.18 4.90
C ILE A 406 22.38 5.23 4.74
N PRO A 407 22.78 5.89 5.83
CA PRO A 407 23.90 6.81 5.81
C PRO A 407 25.20 6.06 5.53
N THR A 408 25.97 6.50 4.53
CA THR A 408 27.29 5.92 4.25
C THR A 408 28.37 6.99 4.15
N SER A 409 29.64 6.61 4.25
CA SER A 409 30.76 7.51 4.01
C SER A 409 31.50 7.07 2.75
N GLY A 410 31.29 7.80 1.66
CA GLY A 410 31.98 7.62 0.38
C GLY A 410 31.31 6.64 -0.59
N ARG A 411 31.52 6.93 -1.89
CA ARG A 411 30.89 6.26 -3.05
C ARG A 411 30.99 4.74 -3.02
N ARG A 412 32.15 4.18 -2.66
CA ARG A 412 32.38 2.72 -2.62
C ARG A 412 31.56 2.03 -1.53
N THR A 413 31.41 2.67 -0.37
CA THR A 413 30.60 2.15 0.74
C THR A 413 29.13 2.16 0.34
N ALA A 414 28.66 3.26 -0.25
CA ALA A 414 27.31 3.37 -0.83
C ALA A 414 27.03 2.26 -1.86
N GLY A 415 27.94 2.02 -2.81
CA GLY A 415 27.80 0.94 -3.78
C GLY A 415 27.73 -0.45 -3.13
N LYS A 416 28.49 -0.69 -2.06
CA LYS A 416 28.42 -1.96 -1.31
C LYS A 416 27.06 -2.14 -0.63
N GLU A 417 26.54 -1.10 0.03
CA GLU A 417 25.23 -1.16 0.69
C GLU A 417 24.10 -1.31 -0.33
N ALA A 418 24.14 -0.59 -1.45
CA ALA A 418 23.19 -0.79 -2.56
C ALA A 418 23.18 -2.26 -3.05
N GLY A 419 24.35 -2.89 -3.16
CA GLY A 419 24.47 -4.30 -3.50
C GLY A 419 23.80 -5.24 -2.48
N LYS A 420 23.89 -4.95 -1.18
CA LYS A 420 23.21 -5.75 -0.13
C LYS A 420 21.70 -5.58 -0.15
N ILE A 421 21.21 -4.38 -0.48
CA ILE A 421 19.77 -4.13 -0.65
C ILE A 421 19.24 -4.98 -1.80
N LEU A 422 19.93 -4.99 -2.94
CA LEU A 422 19.57 -5.82 -4.09
C LEU A 422 19.55 -7.31 -3.75
N ASP A 423 20.50 -7.79 -2.93
CA ASP A 423 20.49 -9.17 -2.44
C ASP A 423 19.24 -9.49 -1.64
N ARG A 424 18.89 -8.65 -0.65
CA ARG A 424 17.69 -8.82 0.15
C ARG A 424 16.41 -8.77 -0.68
N LEU A 425 16.34 -7.89 -1.68
CA LEU A 425 15.21 -7.79 -2.60
C LEU A 425 15.06 -9.05 -3.45
N ALA A 426 16.18 -9.57 -3.98
CA ALA A 426 16.18 -10.81 -4.76
C ALA A 426 15.79 -12.03 -3.91
N ASP A 427 16.31 -12.14 -2.69
CA ASP A 427 15.95 -13.19 -1.72
C ASP A 427 14.46 -13.10 -1.35
N GLY A 428 13.89 -11.89 -1.35
CA GLY A 428 12.47 -11.60 -1.14
C GLY A 428 11.57 -11.84 -2.36
N GLY A 429 12.12 -12.30 -3.48
CA GLY A 429 11.39 -12.63 -4.71
C GLY A 429 11.15 -11.46 -5.67
N VAL A 430 11.82 -10.32 -5.48
CA VAL A 430 11.75 -9.19 -6.41
C VAL A 430 12.70 -9.40 -7.58
N THR A 431 12.17 -9.25 -8.79
CA THR A 431 12.96 -9.37 -10.02
C THR A 431 13.61 -8.03 -10.39
N ALA A 432 14.71 -8.06 -11.14
CA ALA A 432 15.52 -6.86 -11.37
C ALA A 432 14.82 -5.79 -12.22
N ASP A 433 13.89 -6.20 -13.08
CA ASP A 433 13.05 -5.30 -13.88
C ASP A 433 12.12 -4.44 -13.01
N GLN A 434 11.77 -4.91 -11.80
CA GLN A 434 10.95 -4.19 -10.84
C GLN A 434 11.73 -3.15 -10.03
N ILE A 435 13.06 -3.06 -10.21
CA ILE A 435 13.95 -2.20 -9.44
C ILE A 435 14.56 -1.12 -10.33
N MET A 436 14.47 0.12 -9.88
CA MET A 436 15.15 1.27 -10.47
C MET A 436 16.26 1.80 -9.57
N LEU A 437 17.43 2.01 -10.15
CA LEU A 437 18.53 2.74 -9.53
C LEU A 437 18.49 4.20 -9.98
N LEU A 438 18.34 5.12 -9.03
CA LEU A 438 18.28 6.56 -9.30
C LEU A 438 19.44 7.28 -8.63
N SER A 439 20.10 8.17 -9.37
CA SER A 439 21.14 9.06 -8.84
C SER A 439 20.99 10.44 -9.48
N PRO A 440 21.34 11.55 -8.81
CA PRO A 440 21.51 12.83 -9.50
C PRO A 440 22.70 12.81 -10.48
N LEU A 441 23.62 11.85 -10.33
CA LEU A 441 24.84 11.73 -11.14
C LEU A 441 24.68 10.73 -12.30
N PRO A 442 25.43 10.88 -13.41
CA PRO A 442 25.56 9.84 -14.43
C PRO A 442 26.10 8.52 -13.85
N LEU A 443 25.78 7.37 -14.48
CA LEU A 443 26.13 6.04 -13.95
C LEU A 443 27.61 5.93 -13.56
N ALA A 444 28.52 6.37 -14.43
CA ALA A 444 29.96 6.31 -14.22
C ALA A 444 30.44 7.08 -12.98
N GLU A 445 29.68 8.08 -12.54
CA GLU A 445 29.96 8.93 -11.39
C GLU A 445 29.10 8.60 -10.18
N SER A 446 28.06 7.78 -10.34
CA SER A 446 27.18 7.37 -9.24
C SER A 446 27.81 6.29 -8.36
N CYS A 447 27.29 6.11 -7.14
CA CYS A 447 27.64 4.98 -6.28
C CYS A 447 27.38 3.62 -6.93
N PHE A 448 26.42 3.55 -7.85
CA PHE A 448 26.04 2.32 -8.55
C PHE A 448 27.14 1.76 -9.45
N SER A 449 28.05 2.60 -9.96
CA SER A 449 29.25 2.13 -10.68
C SER A 449 30.17 1.27 -9.82
N THR A 450 30.12 1.43 -8.49
CA THR A 450 30.99 0.74 -7.53
C THR A 450 30.33 -0.48 -6.87
N MET A 451 29.12 -0.85 -7.32
CA MET A 451 28.43 -2.04 -6.83
C MET A 451 29.20 -3.34 -7.15
N PRO A 452 28.96 -4.42 -6.37
CA PRO A 452 29.47 -5.74 -6.69
C PRO A 452 29.17 -6.15 -8.13
N ALA A 453 30.13 -6.82 -8.81
CA ALA A 453 30.04 -7.21 -10.21
C ALA A 453 28.76 -7.98 -10.58
N LYS A 454 28.25 -8.79 -9.64
CA LYS A 454 26.98 -9.53 -9.79
C LYS A 454 25.77 -8.64 -10.11
N TRP A 455 25.80 -7.37 -9.71
CA TRP A 455 24.74 -6.39 -9.92
C TRP A 455 25.14 -5.34 -10.95
N SER A 456 26.36 -4.80 -10.89
CA SER A 456 26.79 -3.74 -11.82
C SER A 456 26.81 -4.17 -13.29
N GLN A 457 27.10 -5.44 -13.58
CA GLN A 457 27.04 -5.99 -14.95
C GLN A 457 25.62 -6.16 -15.49
N ARG A 458 24.60 -6.06 -14.63
CA ARG A 458 23.18 -6.20 -14.96
C ARG A 458 22.50 -4.85 -15.21
N ILE A 459 23.18 -3.74 -14.97
CA ILE A 459 22.64 -2.39 -15.16
C ILE A 459 22.43 -2.13 -16.65
N GLU A 460 21.30 -1.52 -16.98
CA GLU A 460 20.93 -1.06 -18.30
C GLU A 460 20.45 0.39 -18.22
N GLY A 461 20.95 1.23 -19.13
CA GLY A 461 20.54 2.63 -19.23
C GLY A 461 19.09 2.74 -19.72
N LEU A 462 18.38 3.77 -19.24
CA LEU A 462 16.98 3.97 -19.59
C LEU A 462 16.82 4.70 -20.92
N ASP A 463 16.09 4.06 -21.83
CA ASP A 463 15.45 4.67 -22.99
C ASP A 463 13.98 4.20 -23.07
N ALA A 464 13.22 4.74 -24.01
CA ALA A 464 11.79 4.39 -24.13
C ALA A 464 11.56 2.90 -24.42
N ARG A 465 12.47 2.21 -25.14
CA ARG A 465 12.35 0.77 -25.44
C ARG A 465 12.76 -0.09 -24.24
N SER A 466 13.88 0.25 -23.59
CA SER A 466 14.40 -0.46 -22.42
C SER A 466 13.56 -0.24 -21.15
N TRP A 467 12.54 0.63 -21.21
CA TRP A 467 11.53 0.76 -20.17
C TRP A 467 10.43 -0.32 -20.24
N PHE A 468 9.91 -0.63 -21.43
CA PHE A 468 8.82 -1.60 -21.59
C PHE A 468 9.28 -3.06 -21.63
N ASP A 469 10.40 -3.32 -22.30
CA ASP A 469 10.82 -4.69 -22.63
C ASP A 469 12.06 -5.12 -21.83
N ARG A 470 12.28 -4.52 -20.65
CA ARG A 470 13.44 -4.86 -19.83
C ARG A 470 13.35 -6.33 -19.37
N PRO A 471 14.37 -7.16 -19.64
CA PRO A 471 14.40 -8.52 -19.13
C PRO A 471 14.36 -8.53 -17.60
N GLN A 472 13.70 -9.53 -17.00
CA GLN A 472 13.66 -9.73 -15.54
C GLN A 472 15.05 -9.82 -14.87
N THR A 473 16.08 -10.03 -15.68
CA THR A 473 17.47 -10.12 -15.25
C THR A 473 18.20 -8.78 -15.26
N ARG A 474 17.65 -7.70 -15.83
CA ARG A 474 18.33 -6.40 -15.99
C ARG A 474 17.80 -5.36 -15.00
N LEU A 475 18.71 -4.56 -14.43
CA LEU A 475 18.40 -3.44 -13.54
C LEU A 475 18.30 -2.15 -14.36
N GLY A 476 17.30 -1.32 -14.06
CA GLY A 476 17.26 0.02 -14.62
C GLY A 476 18.20 0.97 -13.91
N PHE A 477 18.80 1.87 -14.68
CA PHE A 477 19.45 3.05 -14.15
C PHE A 477 19.02 4.30 -14.91
N ALA A 478 18.72 5.37 -14.18
CA ALA A 478 18.50 6.70 -14.74
C ALA A 478 19.00 7.79 -13.78
N THR A 479 19.29 8.97 -14.33
CA THR A 479 19.40 10.16 -13.49
C THR A 479 18.02 10.53 -12.95
N VAL A 480 17.96 11.14 -11.76
CA VAL A 480 16.68 11.62 -11.18
C VAL A 480 15.94 12.52 -12.16
N ALA A 481 16.66 13.41 -12.87
CA ALA A 481 16.10 14.29 -13.89
C ALA A 481 15.46 13.52 -15.05
N ASN A 482 16.14 12.50 -15.58
CA ASN A 482 15.65 11.72 -16.72
C ASN A 482 14.52 10.75 -16.34
N PHE A 483 14.38 10.43 -15.05
CA PHE A 483 13.31 9.58 -14.54
C PHE A 483 12.06 10.35 -14.08
N LYS A 484 12.05 11.68 -14.22
CA LYS A 484 10.89 12.50 -13.89
C LYS A 484 9.68 12.08 -14.74
N GLY A 485 8.54 11.95 -14.09
CA GLY A 485 7.29 11.46 -14.69
C GLY A 485 7.17 9.94 -14.78
N LEU A 486 8.26 9.19 -14.56
CA LEU A 486 8.26 7.73 -14.47
C LEU A 486 8.17 7.27 -13.02
N GLU A 487 7.94 5.97 -12.83
CA GLU A 487 7.75 5.33 -11.53
C GLU A 487 8.17 3.86 -11.58
N SER A 488 8.60 3.29 -10.45
CA SER A 488 9.01 1.88 -10.35
C SER A 488 8.51 1.28 -9.04
N PRO A 489 8.17 -0.02 -9.00
CA PRO A 489 7.79 -0.69 -7.74
C PRO A 489 8.83 -0.48 -6.64
N PHE A 490 10.11 -0.65 -6.97
CA PHE A 490 11.21 -0.46 -6.04
C PHE A 490 12.22 0.56 -6.57
N VAL A 491 12.64 1.48 -5.70
CA VAL A 491 13.69 2.45 -6.02
C VAL A 491 14.81 2.35 -4.99
N ILE A 492 16.05 2.31 -5.50
CA ILE A 492 17.25 2.58 -4.72
C ILE A 492 17.79 3.93 -5.17
N LEU A 493 17.68 4.94 -4.31
CA LEU A 493 18.15 6.30 -4.54
C LEU A 493 19.54 6.47 -3.94
N GLY A 494 20.53 6.75 -4.78
CA GLY A 494 21.93 6.92 -4.41
C GLY A 494 22.39 8.36 -4.57
N ASP A 495 23.53 8.68 -3.93
CA ASP A 495 24.25 9.95 -4.09
C ASP A 495 23.44 11.21 -3.73
N VAL A 496 22.42 11.08 -2.88
CA VAL A 496 21.65 12.21 -2.32
C VAL A 496 22.07 12.52 -0.88
N GLY A 497 21.98 13.79 -0.50
CA GLY A 497 22.11 14.22 0.89
C GLY A 497 20.82 14.01 1.67
N LEU A 498 20.91 13.90 2.99
CA LEU A 498 19.74 14.05 3.87
C LEU A 498 19.73 15.48 4.42
N PRO A 499 18.58 16.15 4.44
CA PRO A 499 18.49 17.49 4.99
C PRO A 499 18.77 17.49 6.50
N GLU A 500 19.52 18.49 6.96
CA GLU A 500 19.67 18.78 8.39
C GLU A 500 18.38 19.40 8.97
N ASP A 501 17.61 20.10 8.13
CA ASP A 501 16.29 20.65 8.42
C ASP A 501 15.33 20.39 7.25
N SER A 502 14.16 19.84 7.56
CA SER A 502 13.04 19.54 6.64
C SER A 502 12.60 20.72 5.75
N ASN A 503 12.97 21.96 6.08
CA ASN A 503 12.61 23.16 5.33
C ASN A 503 13.60 23.54 4.22
N GLN A 504 14.72 22.82 4.05
CA GLN A 504 15.62 23.08 2.93
C GLN A 504 15.13 22.35 1.67
N PRO A 505 14.85 23.06 0.57
CA PRO A 505 14.40 22.43 -0.66
C PRO A 505 15.50 21.54 -1.23
N GLN A 506 15.22 20.24 -1.32
CA GLN A 506 16.06 19.26 -2.00
C GLN A 506 15.27 18.61 -3.16
N PRO A 507 15.22 19.27 -4.33
CA PRO A 507 14.44 18.80 -5.47
C PRO A 507 14.78 17.37 -5.88
N GLU A 508 16.07 17.01 -5.89
CA GLU A 508 16.53 15.67 -6.31
C GLU A 508 16.12 14.58 -5.32
N LEU A 509 16.12 14.88 -4.02
CA LEU A 509 15.65 13.96 -2.98
C LEU A 509 14.14 13.76 -3.11
N TYR A 510 13.38 14.85 -3.16
CA TYR A 510 11.92 14.80 -3.31
C TYR A 510 11.50 14.08 -4.60
N VAL A 511 12.06 14.50 -5.74
CA VAL A 511 11.75 13.91 -7.05
C VAL A 511 12.16 12.46 -7.07
N GLY A 512 13.33 12.08 -6.53
CA GLY A 512 13.82 10.69 -6.52
C GLY A 512 12.99 9.76 -5.63
N MET A 513 12.67 10.18 -4.40
CA MET A 513 11.92 9.37 -3.45
C MET A 513 10.49 9.07 -3.95
N THR A 514 9.84 10.05 -4.57
CA THR A 514 8.44 9.93 -5.03
C THR A 514 8.25 9.03 -6.26
N ARG A 515 9.34 8.49 -6.82
CA ARG A 515 9.31 7.52 -7.93
C ARG A 515 9.07 6.08 -7.48
N ALA A 516 9.23 5.80 -6.19
CA ALA A 516 9.00 4.49 -5.60
C ALA A 516 7.51 4.25 -5.35
N ARG A 517 6.94 3.19 -5.90
CA ARG A 517 5.52 2.86 -5.65
C ARG A 517 5.36 2.06 -4.36
N VAL A 518 6.18 1.02 -4.18
CA VAL A 518 6.08 0.05 -3.09
C VAL A 518 7.20 0.24 -2.07
N GLY A 519 8.46 0.12 -2.50
CA GLY A 519 9.62 0.12 -1.61
C GLY A 519 10.68 1.14 -2.00
N LEU A 520 11.19 1.86 -1.00
CA LEU A 520 12.17 2.93 -1.17
C LEU A 520 13.37 2.70 -0.27
N TYR A 521 14.56 2.78 -0.87
CA TYR A 521 15.84 2.67 -0.19
C TYR A 521 16.70 3.87 -0.57
N VAL A 522 17.19 4.62 0.41
CA VAL A 522 18.02 5.81 0.17
C VAL A 522 19.42 5.54 0.73
N VAL A 523 20.40 5.46 -0.16
CA VAL A 523 21.81 5.29 0.19
C VAL A 523 22.50 6.63 0.02
N THR A 524 22.85 7.26 1.14
CA THR A 524 23.45 8.59 1.12
C THR A 524 24.96 8.48 0.99
N ASN A 525 25.57 9.44 0.31
CA ASN A 525 26.97 9.74 0.54
C ASN A 525 27.02 10.79 1.65
N GLY A 526 27.75 10.52 2.72
CA GLY A 526 27.92 11.42 3.86
C GLY A 526 28.38 12.82 3.43
N PRO A 527 28.33 13.80 4.36
CA PRO A 527 28.45 15.22 4.02
C PRO A 527 29.63 15.47 3.09
N ASN A 528 29.33 16.13 1.97
CA ASN A 528 30.26 16.51 0.90
C ASN A 528 31.67 16.74 1.45
N GLU A 529 32.64 15.92 1.03
CA GLU A 529 33.98 16.48 0.91
C GLU A 529 33.82 17.73 0.01
N PRO A 530 34.28 18.91 0.46
CA PRO A 530 34.16 20.11 -0.34
C PRO A 530 34.75 19.79 -1.71
N LYS A 531 33.98 20.08 -2.77
CA LYS A 531 34.44 20.00 -4.16
C LYS A 531 35.87 20.54 -4.16
N SER A 532 36.84 19.67 -4.42
CA SER A 532 38.22 20.07 -4.59
C SER A 532 38.19 21.21 -5.59
N THR A 533 38.48 22.42 -5.13
CA THR A 533 38.70 23.56 -6.00
C THR A 533 39.69 23.10 -7.04
N GLU A 534 39.26 23.08 -8.30
CA GLU A 534 40.16 23.00 -9.44
C GLU A 534 41.17 24.14 -9.29
N GLU A 535 42.36 23.84 -8.79
CA GLU A 535 43.53 24.59 -9.17
C GLU A 535 43.74 24.33 -10.67
N ARG A 536 43.44 25.33 -11.48
CA ARG A 536 43.92 25.45 -12.85
C ARG A 536 44.94 26.58 -12.91
N PRO A 537 45.87 26.47 -13.85
CA PRO A 537 47.12 25.72 -13.81
C PRO A 537 48.29 26.50 -13.16
#